data_AF-A0AB72ZDE0-F1
#
_entry.id   AF-A0AB72ZDE0-F1
#
_cell.length_a   1.000
_cell.length_b   1.000
_cell.length_c   1.000
_cell.angle_alpha   90.00
_cell.angle_beta   90.00
_cell.angle_gamma   90.00
#
_symmetry.space_group_name_H-M   'P 1'
#
loop_
_entity.id
_entity.type
_entity.pdbx_description
1 polymer ?
#
loop_
_entity_poly.entity_id
_entity_poly.type
_entity_poly.pdbx_seq_one_letter_code
_entity_poly.pdbx_strand_id
1 'polypeptide(L)'
;MTITIQDLNYEIITNYRDAFDEEKLNERFSDILGRYDYIVGDWGYDQLRLKGFFEDDNRKAAYDNKISTLKEYIYEYCNFGCAYFVIKKVK
;
A
#
# COMPACT_ATOMS: atom_id res chain seq x y z
N MET A 1 3.61 3.55 -13.77
CA MET A 1 3.13 2.24 -14.33
C MET A 1 1.78 1.95 -13.70
N THR A 2 0.80 1.54 -14.50
CA THR A 2 -0.56 1.27 -14.03
C THR A 2 -0.82 -0.23 -14.06
N ILE A 3 -1.47 -0.75 -13.03
CA ILE A 3 -1.84 -2.16 -12.85
C ILE A 3 -3.33 -2.25 -12.53
N THR A 4 -3.94 -3.40 -12.82
CA THR A 4 -5.35 -3.65 -12.52
C THR A 4 -5.47 -4.83 -11.57
N ILE A 5 -6.15 -4.64 -10.44
CA ILE A 5 -6.34 -5.66 -9.41
C ILE A 5 -7.81 -5.64 -9.02
N GLN A 6 -8.51 -6.77 -9.13
CA GLN A 6 -9.95 -6.88 -8.84
C GLN A 6 -10.79 -5.78 -9.50
N ASP A 7 -10.58 -5.55 -10.80
CA ASP A 7 -11.25 -4.51 -11.61
C ASP A 7 -10.99 -3.05 -11.17
N LEU A 8 -10.07 -2.84 -10.22
CA LEU A 8 -9.62 -1.52 -9.79
C LEU A 8 -8.26 -1.20 -10.41
N ASN A 9 -8.12 0.02 -10.92
CA ASN A 9 -6.88 0.50 -11.49
C ASN A 9 -6.03 1.19 -10.42
N TYR A 10 -4.74 0.89 -10.42
CA TYR A 10 -3.77 1.44 -9.50
C TYR A 10 -2.52 1.92 -10.23
N GLU A 11 -1.94 3.03 -9.79
CA GLU A 11 -0.64 3.50 -10.22
C GLU A 11 0.40 3.19 -9.16
N ILE A 12 1.54 2.61 -9.57
CA ILE A 12 2.69 2.42 -8.69
C ILE A 12 3.40 3.77 -8.53
N ILE A 13 3.30 4.36 -7.35
CA ILE A 13 3.90 5.67 -7.03
C ILE A 13 5.26 5.53 -6.33
N THR A 14 5.50 4.40 -5.66
CA THR A 14 6.78 4.07 -5.02
C THR A 14 7.08 2.59 -5.21
N ASN A 15 8.30 2.27 -5.64
CA ASN A 15 8.82 0.91 -5.65
C ASN A 15 10.24 0.93 -5.05
N TYR A 16 10.33 0.85 -3.72
CA TYR A 16 11.61 0.95 -3.02
C TYR A 16 12.24 -0.44 -2.88
N ARG A 17 13.48 -0.58 -3.40
CA ARG A 17 14.23 -1.84 -3.45
C ARG A 17 13.53 -2.94 -4.27
N ASP A 18 12.89 -2.55 -5.36
CA ASP A 18 12.20 -3.48 -6.28
C ASP A 18 11.20 -4.40 -5.55
N ALA A 19 10.52 -3.86 -4.54
CA ALA A 19 9.59 -4.57 -3.69
C ALA A 19 8.28 -4.99 -4.37
N PHE A 20 7.92 -4.33 -5.47
CA PHE A 20 6.67 -4.60 -6.15
C PHE A 20 6.68 -5.96 -6.85
N ASP A 21 5.75 -6.82 -6.46
CA ASP A 21 5.51 -8.13 -7.04
C ASP A 21 4.00 -8.26 -7.29
N GLU A 22 3.61 -8.31 -8.57
CA GLU A 22 2.21 -8.32 -8.99
C GLU A 22 1.49 -9.63 -8.59
N GLU A 23 2.18 -10.76 -8.65
CA GLU A 23 1.60 -12.06 -8.29
C GLU A 23 1.29 -12.10 -6.79
N LYS A 24 2.27 -11.73 -5.96
CA LYS A 24 2.13 -11.69 -4.50
C LYS A 24 1.10 -10.67 -4.05
N LEU A 25 1.03 -9.53 -4.73
CA LEU A 25 0.01 -8.53 -4.49
C LEU A 25 -1.39 -9.10 -4.77
N ASN A 26 -1.61 -9.72 -5.93
CA ASN A 26 -2.90 -10.33 -6.28
C ASN A 26 -3.31 -11.44 -5.28
N GLU A 27 -2.38 -12.28 -4.83
CA GLU A 27 -2.64 -13.32 -3.83
C GLU A 27 -3.07 -12.75 -2.46
N ARG A 28 -2.52 -11.60 -2.06
CA ARG A 28 -2.77 -10.99 -0.74
C ARG A 28 -3.87 -9.94 -0.75
N PHE A 29 -4.25 -9.45 -1.92
CA PHE A 29 -5.27 -8.44 -2.03
C PHE A 29 -6.61 -8.97 -1.54
N SER A 30 -7.32 -8.16 -0.77
CA SER A 30 -8.67 -8.47 -0.30
C SER A 30 -9.60 -7.32 -0.65
N ASP A 31 -10.88 -7.62 -0.91
CA ASP A 31 -11.86 -6.63 -1.38
C ASP A 31 -11.98 -5.42 -0.44
N ILE A 32 -11.74 -5.63 0.86
CA ILE A 32 -11.74 -4.55 1.86
C ILE A 32 -10.66 -3.50 1.60
N LEU A 33 -9.54 -3.87 0.95
CA LEU A 33 -8.48 -2.93 0.57
C LEU A 33 -8.91 -2.01 -0.58
N GLY A 34 -9.88 -2.43 -1.40
CA GLY A 34 -10.41 -1.63 -2.51
C GLY A 34 -11.10 -0.34 -2.07
N ARG A 35 -11.43 -0.19 -0.78
CA ARG A 35 -12.01 1.03 -0.21
C ARG A 35 -11.00 2.17 0.00
N TYR A 36 -9.70 1.86 0.04
CA TYR A 36 -8.64 2.81 0.37
C TYR A 36 -8.10 3.47 -0.90
N ASP A 37 -7.61 4.70 -0.76
CA ASP A 37 -7.03 5.48 -1.85
C ASP A 37 -5.60 5.04 -2.17
N TYR A 38 -4.89 4.54 -1.17
CA TYR A 38 -3.53 4.01 -1.28
C TYR A 38 -3.44 2.65 -0.62
N ILE A 39 -2.58 1.81 -1.18
CA ILE A 39 -2.21 0.54 -0.58
C ILE A 39 -0.69 0.48 -0.52
N VAL A 40 -0.19 0.13 0.65
CA VAL A 40 1.23 -0.03 0.92
C VAL A 40 1.48 -1.52 1.06
N GLY A 41 2.43 -2.02 0.28
CA GLY A 41 2.95 -3.36 0.41
C GLY A 41 4.34 -3.31 1.00
N ASP A 42 4.56 -3.93 2.16
CA ASP A 42 5.87 -4.01 2.79
C ASP A 42 6.24 -5.46 3.11
N TRP A 43 7.54 -5.75 3.07
CA TRP A 43 8.07 -7.09 3.23
C TRP A 43 8.68 -7.29 4.63
N GLY A 44 8.05 -8.17 5.41
CA GLY A 44 8.58 -8.63 6.69
C GLY A 44 8.77 -10.14 6.69
N TYR A 45 9.98 -10.63 6.95
CA TYR A 45 10.30 -12.07 6.97
C TYR A 45 9.81 -12.81 5.70
N ASP A 46 10.06 -12.24 4.52
CA ASP A 46 9.63 -12.74 3.21
C ASP A 46 8.10 -12.89 3.05
N GLN A 47 7.32 -12.21 3.89
CA GLN A 47 5.87 -12.14 3.80
C GLN A 47 5.42 -10.73 3.40
N LEU A 48 4.65 -10.66 2.32
CA LEU A 48 4.02 -9.41 1.89
C LEU A 48 2.85 -9.06 2.81
N ARG A 49 2.93 -7.88 3.42
CA ARG A 49 1.86 -7.28 4.23
C ARG A 49 1.25 -6.13 3.44
N LEU A 50 -0.07 -6.04 3.44
CA LEU A 50 -0.80 -4.96 2.79
C LEU A 50 -1.52 -4.11 3.85
N LYS A 51 -1.36 -2.79 3.76
CA LYS A 51 -2.10 -1.83 4.58
C LYS A 51 -2.70 -0.74 3.69
N GLY A 52 -3.98 -0.45 3.92
CA GLY A 52 -4.70 0.61 3.22
C GLY A 52 -4.59 1.96 3.93
N PHE A 53 -4.47 3.03 3.15
CA PHE A 53 -4.48 4.42 3.60
C PHE A 53 -5.44 5.26 2.75
N PHE A 54 -6.07 6.24 3.37
CA PHE A 54 -6.91 7.25 2.73
C PHE A 54 -6.12 8.52 2.45
N GLU A 55 -6.62 9.32 1.51
CA GLU A 55 -6.19 10.72 1.35
C GLU A 55 -6.41 11.50 2.66
N ASP A 56 -5.56 12.50 2.92
CA ASP A 56 -5.60 13.27 4.18
C ASP A 56 -6.90 14.08 4.36
N ASP A 57 -7.55 14.42 3.25
CA ASP A 57 -8.81 15.17 3.20
C ASP A 57 -10.04 14.33 3.57
N ASN A 58 -9.89 13.00 3.68
CA ASN A 58 -10.96 12.11 4.08
C ASN A 58 -11.30 12.31 5.57
N ARG A 59 -12.36 13.08 5.83
CA ARG A 59 -12.84 13.40 7.18
C ARG A 59 -13.31 12.19 8.00
N LYS A 60 -13.59 11.05 7.35
CA LYS A 60 -14.00 9.81 8.03
C LYS A 60 -12.82 8.87 8.30
N ALA A 61 -11.63 9.16 7.77
CA ALA A 61 -10.45 8.35 8.01
C ALA A 61 -9.95 8.56 9.44
N ALA A 62 -9.71 7.45 10.14
CA ALA A 62 -8.92 7.49 11.36
C ALA A 62 -7.49 7.96 11.03
N TYR A 63 -6.88 8.71 11.94
CA TYR A 63 -5.59 9.39 11.70
C TYR A 63 -4.48 8.43 11.27
N ASP A 64 -4.43 7.24 11.89
CA ASP A 64 -3.48 6.16 11.61
C ASP A 64 -3.60 5.54 10.21
N ASN A 65 -4.69 5.82 9.50
CA ASN A 65 -4.95 5.34 8.15
C ASN A 65 -4.92 6.47 7.12
N LYS A 66 -4.29 7.61 7.43
CA LYS A 66 -4.07 8.70 6.47
C LYS A 66 -2.71 8.60 5.80
N ILE A 67 -2.62 8.93 4.52
CA ILE A 67 -1.36 8.81 3.77
C ILE A 67 -0.23 9.66 4.38
N SER A 68 -0.55 10.76 5.09
CA SER A 68 0.44 11.55 5.83
C SER A 68 1.22 10.74 6.87
N THR A 69 0.64 9.67 7.44
CA THR A 69 1.27 8.85 8.48
C THR A 69 2.08 7.67 7.93
N LEU A 70 2.22 7.58 6.61
CA LEU A 70 2.93 6.48 5.95
C LEU A 70 4.38 6.36 6.42
N LYS A 71 5.07 7.49 6.60
CA LYS A 71 6.48 7.48 7.01
C LYS A 71 6.66 6.87 8.39
N GLU A 72 5.80 7.25 9.32
CA GLU A 72 5.74 6.70 10.66
C GLU A 72 5.42 5.20 10.61
N TYR A 73 4.45 4.79 9.80
CA TYR A 73 4.14 3.37 9.61
C TYR A 73 5.34 2.57 9.12
N ILE A 74 6.04 3.04 8.08
CA ILE A 74 7.24 2.36 7.57
C ILE A 74 8.32 2.32 8.66
N TYR A 75 8.57 3.43 9.36
CA TYR A 75 9.59 3.47 10.42
C TYR A 75 9.28 2.51 11.59
N GLU A 76 8.02 2.41 12.01
CA GLU A 76 7.61 1.58 13.14
C GLU A 76 7.49 0.09 12.80
N TYR A 77 7.01 -0.24 11.59
CA TYR A 77 6.62 -1.61 11.24
C TYR A 77 7.50 -2.27 10.18
N CYS A 78 8.19 -1.48 9.34
CA CYS A 78 9.08 -1.97 8.29
C CYS A 78 10.52 -1.76 8.81
N ASN A 79 11.10 -2.85 9.33
CA ASN A 79 12.46 -2.91 9.88
C ASN A 79 13.49 -2.14 9.02
N PHE A 80 14.61 -1.71 9.60
CA PHE A 80 15.63 -0.97 8.85
C PHE A 80 15.98 -1.60 7.48
N GLY A 81 15.69 -0.86 6.40
CA GLY A 81 15.94 -1.31 5.03
C GLY A 81 14.90 -2.27 4.45
N CYS A 82 13.76 -2.47 5.09
CA CYS A 82 12.67 -3.28 4.53
C CYS A 82 12.21 -2.69 3.18
N ALA A 83 11.98 -3.60 2.23
CA ALA A 83 11.52 -3.28 0.89
C ALA A 83 10.02 -3.00 0.96
N TYR A 84 9.57 -1.95 0.27
CA TYR A 84 8.15 -1.62 0.23
C TYR A 84 7.78 -0.94 -1.09
N PHE A 85 6.51 -1.04 -1.44
CA PHE A 85 5.91 -0.32 -2.55
C PHE A 85 4.64 0.39 -2.08
N VAL A 86 4.25 1.40 -2.85
CA VAL A 86 3.00 2.13 -2.64
C VAL A 86 2.30 2.23 -3.97
N ILE A 87 1.04 1.82 -3.98
CA ILE A 87 0.14 2.00 -5.12
C ILE A 87 -0.98 2.96 -4.74
N LYS A 88 -1.36 3.82 -5.68
CA LYS A 88 -2.46 4.76 -5.55
C LYS A 88 -3.59 4.37 -6.48
N LYS A 89 -4.82 4.31 -5.96
CA LYS A 89 -6.01 4.03 -6.76
C LYS A 89 -6.22 5.14 -7.78
N VAL A 90 -6.39 4.75 -9.04
CA VAL A 90 -6.79 5.66 -10.13
C VAL A 90 -8.30 5.85 -10.03
N LYS A 91 -8.74 7.12 -10.01
CA LYS A 91 -10.17 7.47 -9.95
C LYS A 91 -10.87 7.22 -11.29
#